data_AF-A0A6L7A8T5-F1
#
_entry.id   AF-A0A6L7A8T5-F1
#
_cell.length_a   1.000
_cell.length_b   1.000
_cell.length_c   1.000
_cell.angle_alpha   90.00
_cell.angle_beta   90.00
_cell.angle_gamma   90.00
#
_symmetry.space_group_name_H-M   'P 1'
#
loop_
_entity.id
_entity.type
_entity.pdbx_description
1 polymer ?
#
loop_
_entity_poly.entity_id
_entity_poly.type
_entity_poly.pdbx_seq_one_letter_code
_entity_poly.pdbx_strand_id
1 'polypeptide(L)'
;MLGRFRAWYQDEGYTVDTIQAVLARRPTRPADFDARMKAVSHFRTLDAAAALAAANKRVSNILAKSDEVLSDRVNASTLKEPEEIKLAMQVVVLRDKLEPYFAEGRYQDALVELAELREPVDAFFDKVMVMVDDKELRLNRLTMLEKLRELFLRVADISLLQ
;
A
#
# COMPACT_ATOMS: atom_id res chain seq x y z
N MET A 1 -16.01 20.05 -8.61
CA MET A 1 -14.78 20.02 -9.44
C MET A 1 -14.28 18.61 -9.78
N LEU A 2 -14.29 17.64 -8.86
CA LEU A 2 -13.75 16.28 -9.10
C LEU A 2 -14.46 15.45 -10.20
N GLY A 3 -15.75 15.67 -10.43
CA GLY A 3 -16.50 14.95 -11.47
C GLY A 3 -15.99 15.18 -12.90
N ARG A 4 -15.33 16.32 -13.16
CA ARG A 4 -14.77 16.63 -14.49
C ARG A 4 -13.46 15.89 -14.76
N PHE A 5 -12.64 15.67 -13.73
CA PHE A 5 -11.40 14.89 -13.86
C PHE A 5 -11.72 13.44 -14.24
N ARG A 6 -12.72 12.84 -13.58
CA ARG A 6 -13.13 11.46 -13.90
C ARG A 6 -13.50 11.30 -15.38
N ALA A 7 -14.35 12.17 -15.92
CA ALA A 7 -14.76 12.09 -17.33
C ALA A 7 -13.56 12.23 -18.28
N TRP A 8 -12.70 13.23 -18.04
CA TRP A 8 -11.53 13.47 -18.88
C TRP A 8 -10.55 12.29 -18.91
N TYR A 9 -10.19 11.73 -17.76
CA TYR A 9 -9.29 10.57 -17.72
C TYR A 9 -9.94 9.28 -18.23
N GLN A 10 -11.27 9.14 -18.15
CA GLN A 10 -11.97 8.05 -18.81
C GLN A 10 -11.90 8.16 -20.33
N ASP A 11 -12.05 9.39 -20.87
CA ASP A 11 -11.91 9.65 -22.30
C ASP A 11 -10.47 9.42 -22.80
N GLU A 12 -9.46 9.62 -21.94
CA GLU A 12 -8.06 9.26 -22.21
C GLU A 12 -7.77 7.74 -22.10
N GLY A 13 -8.76 6.93 -21.71
CA GLY A 13 -8.65 5.47 -21.67
C GLY A 13 -8.22 4.88 -20.33
N TYR A 14 -8.14 5.68 -19.25
CA TYR A 14 -7.84 5.16 -17.93
C TYR A 14 -9.04 4.40 -17.35
N THR A 15 -8.76 3.27 -16.71
CA THR A 15 -9.80 2.44 -16.10
C THR A 15 -10.43 3.12 -14.88
N VAL A 16 -11.71 2.82 -14.64
CA VAL A 16 -12.50 3.47 -13.56
C VAL A 16 -11.87 3.26 -12.20
N ASP A 17 -11.41 2.04 -11.92
CA ASP A 17 -10.79 1.64 -10.67
C ASP A 17 -9.43 2.34 -10.43
N THR A 18 -8.63 2.58 -11.49
CA THR A 18 -7.41 3.40 -11.41
C THR A 18 -7.73 4.83 -10.98
N ILE A 19 -8.76 5.42 -11.58
CA ILE A 19 -9.23 6.76 -11.23
C ILE A 19 -9.74 6.79 -9.78
N GLN A 20 -10.49 5.77 -9.34
CA GLN A 20 -10.96 5.68 -7.95
C GLN A 20 -9.81 5.52 -6.95
N ALA A 21 -8.80 4.69 -7.25
CA ALA A 21 -7.63 4.48 -6.42
C ALA A 21 -6.88 5.80 -6.14
N VAL A 22 -6.71 6.65 -7.16
CA VAL A 22 -6.08 7.96 -7.01
C VAL A 22 -7.00 8.96 -6.32
N LEU A 23 -8.30 9.00 -6.68
CA LEU A 23 -9.28 9.90 -6.06
C LEU A 23 -9.49 9.64 -4.56
N ALA A 24 -9.33 8.40 -4.10
CA ALA A 24 -9.37 8.05 -2.68
C ALA A 24 -8.36 8.84 -1.85
N ARG A 25 -7.26 9.30 -2.46
CA ARG A 25 -6.25 10.16 -1.82
C ARG A 25 -6.58 11.64 -1.79
N ARG A 26 -7.69 12.05 -2.43
CA ARG A 26 -8.19 13.43 -2.48
C ARG A 26 -7.10 14.46 -2.85
N PRO A 27 -6.27 14.22 -3.89
CA PRO A 27 -5.26 15.20 -4.31
C PRO A 27 -5.95 16.51 -4.73
N THR A 28 -5.34 17.64 -4.39
CA THR A 28 -5.90 18.98 -4.59
C THR A 28 -5.31 19.71 -5.79
N ARG A 29 -4.19 19.21 -6.34
CA ARG A 29 -3.44 19.83 -7.45
C ARG A 29 -3.55 18.97 -8.72
N PRO A 30 -3.90 19.52 -9.89
CA PRO A 30 -4.02 18.76 -11.13
C PRO A 30 -2.74 18.02 -11.54
N ALA A 31 -1.58 18.65 -11.41
CA ALA A 31 -0.29 18.03 -11.73
C ALA A 31 0.05 16.84 -10.81
N ASP A 32 -0.34 16.92 -9.52
CA ASP A 32 -0.16 15.82 -8.57
C ASP A 32 -1.09 14.65 -8.89
N PHE A 33 -2.34 14.95 -9.28
CA PHE A 33 -3.28 13.94 -9.75
C PHE A 33 -2.75 13.21 -10.99
N ASP A 34 -2.27 13.94 -12.00
CA ASP A 34 -1.70 13.38 -13.23
C ASP A 34 -0.48 12.48 -12.94
N ALA A 35 0.44 12.95 -12.08
CA ALA A 35 1.60 12.15 -11.68
C ALA A 35 1.20 10.83 -11.00
N ARG A 36 0.18 10.85 -10.12
CA ARG A 36 -0.36 9.64 -9.48
C ARG A 36 -1.05 8.72 -10.49
N MET A 37 -1.83 9.28 -11.43
CA MET A 37 -2.50 8.50 -12.48
C MET A 37 -1.50 7.73 -13.34
N LYS A 38 -0.44 8.41 -13.80
CA LYS A 38 0.64 7.80 -14.59
C LYS A 38 1.37 6.72 -13.78
N ALA A 39 1.72 7.02 -12.53
CA ALA A 39 2.39 6.08 -11.65
C ALA A 39 1.56 4.81 -11.40
N VAL A 40 0.27 4.93 -11.07
CA VAL A 40 -0.61 3.78 -10.84
C VAL A 40 -0.80 3.00 -12.13
N SER A 41 -0.94 3.67 -13.27
CA SER A 41 -1.12 2.99 -14.56
C SER A 41 0.13 2.22 -14.97
N HIS A 42 1.33 2.77 -14.72
CA HIS A 42 2.57 2.04 -14.91
C HIS A 42 2.68 0.86 -13.94
N PHE A 43 2.37 1.06 -12.66
CA PHE A 43 2.37 0.00 -11.66
C PHE A 43 1.51 -1.19 -12.10
N ARG A 44 0.34 -0.96 -12.69
CA ARG A 44 -0.53 -2.03 -13.23
C ARG A 44 0.11 -2.90 -14.32
N THR A 45 1.13 -2.39 -15.01
CA THR A 45 1.86 -3.18 -16.01
C THR A 45 2.91 -4.10 -15.41
N LEU A 46 3.21 -3.97 -14.11
CA LEU A 46 4.18 -4.80 -13.41
C LEU A 46 3.53 -6.13 -12.99
N ASP A 47 4.29 -7.21 -13.07
CA ASP A 47 3.83 -8.56 -12.67
C ASP A 47 3.39 -8.64 -11.20
N ALA A 48 3.92 -7.76 -10.35
CA ALA A 48 3.60 -7.69 -8.93
C ALA A 48 2.27 -6.99 -8.63
N ALA A 49 1.69 -6.25 -9.58
CA ALA A 49 0.60 -5.32 -9.30
C ALA A 49 -0.65 -6.01 -8.75
N ALA A 50 -1.08 -7.07 -9.41
CA ALA A 50 -2.29 -7.80 -9.04
C ALA A 50 -2.14 -8.44 -7.64
N ALA A 51 -0.99 -9.05 -7.36
CA ALA A 51 -0.70 -9.66 -6.06
C ALA A 51 -0.70 -8.62 -4.93
N LEU A 52 -0.01 -7.50 -5.13
CA LEU A 52 0.08 -6.43 -4.13
C LEU A 52 -1.26 -5.69 -3.92
N ALA A 53 -2.05 -5.49 -4.97
CA ALA A 53 -3.40 -4.95 -4.86
C ALA A 53 -4.31 -5.88 -4.04
N ALA A 54 -4.28 -7.19 -4.33
CA ALA A 54 -5.02 -8.19 -3.57
C ALA A 54 -4.58 -8.25 -2.10
N ALA A 55 -3.27 -8.19 -1.84
CA ALA A 55 -2.72 -8.14 -0.49
C ALA A 55 -3.16 -6.88 0.27
N ASN A 56 -3.10 -5.70 -0.36
CA ASN A 56 -3.56 -4.45 0.27
C ASN A 56 -5.07 -4.46 0.55
N LYS A 57 -5.86 -5.07 -0.32
CA LYS A 57 -7.29 -5.31 -0.08
C LYS A 57 -7.53 -6.24 1.10
N ARG A 58 -6.74 -7.31 1.22
CA ARG A 58 -6.78 -8.20 2.40
C ARG A 58 -6.41 -7.44 3.67
N VAL A 59 -5.35 -6.63 3.65
CA VAL A 59 -4.96 -5.76 4.77
C VAL A 59 -6.10 -4.83 5.18
N SER A 60 -6.67 -4.08 4.22
CA SER A 60 -7.77 -3.16 4.49
C SER A 60 -8.96 -3.86 5.14
N ASN A 61 -9.29 -5.08 4.71
CA ASN A 61 -10.38 -5.87 5.28
C ASN A 61 -10.07 -6.40 6.69
N ILE A 62 -8.81 -6.78 6.97
CA ILE A 62 -8.38 -7.22 8.30
C ILE A 62 -8.48 -6.04 9.27
N LEU A 63 -7.94 -4.89 8.88
CA LEU A 63 -7.95 -3.67 9.70
C LEU A 63 -9.36 -3.16 9.97
N ALA A 64 -10.25 -3.19 8.97
CA ALA A 64 -11.65 -2.79 9.13
C ALA A 64 -12.45 -3.69 10.10
N LYS A 65 -11.95 -4.89 10.42
CA LYS A 65 -12.56 -5.82 11.38
C LYS A 65 -11.94 -5.73 12.79
N SER A 66 -10.89 -4.91 12.95
CA SER A 66 -10.20 -4.74 14.22
C SER A 66 -10.61 -3.41 14.85
N ASP A 67 -11.07 -3.46 16.10
CA ASP A 67 -11.30 -2.26 16.92
C ASP A 67 -10.05 -1.88 17.75
N GLU A 68 -8.90 -2.50 17.46
CA GLU A 68 -7.67 -2.26 18.20
C GLU A 68 -7.03 -0.91 17.82
N VAL A 69 -6.60 -0.17 18.85
CA VAL A 69 -5.79 1.04 18.67
C VAL A 69 -4.36 0.61 18.34
N LEU A 70 -3.98 0.78 17.07
CA LEU A 70 -2.66 0.42 16.57
C LEU A 70 -1.55 1.30 17.18
N SER A 71 -0.35 0.74 17.22
CA SER A 71 0.83 1.47 17.68
C SER A 71 1.43 2.30 16.53
N ASP A 72 2.21 3.32 16.87
CA ASP A 72 2.90 4.15 15.87
C ASP A 72 4.05 3.39 15.18
N ARG A 73 4.62 2.39 15.85
CA ARG A 73 5.81 1.66 15.40
C ARG A 73 5.66 0.17 15.64
N VAL A 74 6.24 -0.60 14.73
CA VAL A 74 6.41 -2.06 14.89
C VAL A 74 7.44 -2.32 15.99
N ASN A 75 7.08 -3.15 16.96
CA ASN A 75 7.97 -3.62 18.00
C ASN A 75 8.75 -4.85 17.48
N ALA A 76 10.03 -4.68 17.16
CA ALA A 76 10.86 -5.77 16.64
C ALA A 76 11.02 -6.93 17.63
N SER A 77 10.96 -6.67 18.94
CA SER A 77 11.18 -7.68 19.98
C SER A 77 10.03 -8.70 20.09
N THR A 78 8.85 -8.40 19.55
CA THR A 78 7.69 -9.30 19.62
C THR A 78 7.47 -10.10 18.34
N LEU A 79 8.22 -9.81 17.27
CA LEU A 79 8.18 -10.59 16.03
C LEU A 79 8.81 -11.97 16.27
N LYS A 80 8.10 -13.03 15.86
CA LYS A 80 8.49 -14.43 16.10
C LYS A 80 8.91 -15.13 14.80
N GLU A 81 8.13 -14.99 13.74
CA GLU A 81 8.35 -15.71 12.49
C GLU A 81 9.41 -15.00 11.62
N PRO A 82 10.26 -15.74 10.88
CA PRO A 82 11.27 -15.13 10.03
C PRO A 82 10.64 -14.28 8.91
N GLU A 83 9.45 -14.63 8.42
CA GLU A 83 8.75 -13.89 7.37
C GLU A 83 8.21 -12.54 7.83
N GLU A 84 7.68 -12.44 9.06
CA GLU A 84 7.26 -11.13 9.60
C GLU A 84 8.45 -10.23 9.92
N ILE A 85 9.57 -10.80 10.36
CA ILE A 85 10.81 -10.05 10.56
C ILE A 85 11.33 -9.52 9.22
N LYS A 86 11.38 -10.35 8.17
CA LYS A 86 11.79 -9.96 6.82
C LYS A 86 10.91 -8.82 6.29
N LEU A 87 9.59 -8.95 6.40
CA LEU A 87 8.64 -7.93 5.95
C LEU A 87 8.81 -6.62 6.75
N ALA A 88 8.89 -6.70 8.08
CA ALA A 88 9.08 -5.53 8.93
C ALA A 88 10.35 -4.75 8.56
N MET A 89 11.46 -5.44 8.35
CA MET A 89 12.72 -4.83 7.93
C MET A 89 12.59 -4.13 6.58
N GLN A 90 12.00 -4.80 5.59
CA GLN A 90 11.84 -4.21 4.25
C GLN A 90 10.89 -3.02 4.24
N VAL A 91 9.81 -3.04 5.02
CA VAL A 91 8.91 -1.89 5.18
C VAL A 91 9.66 -0.68 5.77
N VAL A 92 10.52 -0.89 6.78
CA VAL A 92 11.33 0.20 7.35
C VAL A 92 12.32 0.75 6.33
N VAL A 93 13.05 -0.13 5.63
CA VAL A 93 14.03 0.27 4.61
C VAL A 93 13.36 1.06 3.48
N LEU A 94 12.24 0.57 2.97
CA LEU A 94 11.52 1.23 1.88
C LEU A 94 10.91 2.55 2.34
N ARG A 95 10.36 2.64 3.56
CA ARG A 95 9.88 3.93 4.09
C ARG A 95 10.96 5.01 3.98
N ASP A 96 12.16 4.71 4.45
CA ASP A 96 13.26 5.69 4.47
C ASP A 96 13.80 5.97 3.06
N LYS A 97 13.85 4.95 2.19
CA LYS A 97 14.27 5.08 0.79
C LYS A 97 13.29 5.92 -0.04
N LEU A 98 11.99 5.80 0.23
CA LEU A 98 10.92 6.38 -0.60
C LEU A 98 10.53 7.81 -0.20
N GLU A 99 10.88 8.27 1.00
CA GLU A 99 10.58 9.63 1.43
C GLU A 99 11.03 10.73 0.44
N PRO A 100 12.26 10.70 -0.12
CA PRO A 100 12.64 11.67 -1.16
C PRO A 100 11.79 11.55 -2.43
N TYR A 101 11.39 10.34 -2.84
CA TYR A 101 10.56 10.16 -4.04
C TYR A 101 9.17 10.76 -3.84
N PHE A 102 8.59 10.62 -2.65
CA PHE A 102 7.32 11.26 -2.33
C PHE A 102 7.43 12.78 -2.26
N ALA A 103 8.53 13.32 -1.74
CA ALA A 103 8.77 14.75 -1.69
C ALA A 103 8.92 15.38 -3.09
N GLU A 104 9.53 14.65 -4.03
CA GLU A 104 9.73 15.07 -5.42
C GLU A 104 8.54 14.75 -6.34
N GLY A 105 7.51 14.05 -5.85
CA GLY A 105 6.38 13.59 -6.67
C GLY A 105 6.73 12.46 -7.64
N ARG A 106 7.85 11.75 -7.42
CA ARG A 106 8.33 10.60 -8.19
C ARG A 106 7.59 9.32 -7.80
N TYR A 107 6.27 9.35 -7.95
CA TYR A 107 5.39 8.26 -7.51
C TYR A 107 5.58 6.97 -8.29
N GLN A 108 5.95 7.05 -9.57
CA GLN A 108 6.20 5.87 -10.39
C GLN A 108 7.39 5.08 -9.86
N ASP A 109 8.52 5.76 -9.62
CA ASP A 109 9.72 5.16 -9.04
C ASP A 109 9.41 4.55 -7.67
N ALA A 110 8.61 5.24 -6.85
CA ALA A 110 8.19 4.71 -5.57
C ALA A 110 7.36 3.43 -5.67
N LEU A 111 6.43 3.34 -6.64
CA LEU A 111 5.63 2.14 -6.85
C LEU A 111 6.45 0.97 -7.45
N VAL A 112 7.47 1.25 -8.26
CA VAL A 112 8.40 0.24 -8.76
C VAL A 112 9.19 -0.39 -7.62
N GLU A 113 9.70 0.42 -6.70
CA GLU A 113 10.39 -0.05 -5.50
C GLU A 113 9.46 -0.82 -4.56
N LEU A 114 8.22 -0.35 -4.38
CA LEU A 114 7.21 -1.07 -3.60
C LEU A 114 6.79 -2.39 -4.27
N ALA A 115 6.97 -2.55 -5.58
CA ALA A 115 6.69 -3.79 -6.28
C ALA A 115 7.58 -4.96 -5.80
N GLU A 116 8.77 -4.65 -5.27
CA GLU A 116 9.68 -5.65 -4.68
C GLU A 116 9.12 -6.31 -3.42
N LEU A 117 8.09 -5.70 -2.80
CA LEU A 117 7.40 -6.26 -1.63
C LEU A 117 6.49 -7.44 -1.96
N ARG A 118 6.33 -7.82 -3.23
CA ARG A 118 5.48 -8.96 -3.61
C ARG A 118 5.83 -10.23 -2.84
N GLU A 119 7.05 -10.72 -2.99
CA GLU A 119 7.51 -11.95 -2.36
C GLU A 119 7.41 -11.95 -0.82
N PRO A 120 7.91 -10.92 -0.09
CA PRO A 120 7.81 -10.90 1.37
C PRO A 120 6.37 -10.77 1.88
N VAL A 121 5.49 -10.07 1.16
CA VAL A 121 4.07 -9.97 1.51
C VAL A 121 3.36 -11.30 1.31
N ASP A 122 3.62 -11.98 0.20
CA ASP A 122 3.07 -13.32 -0.06
C ASP A 122 3.56 -14.31 1.01
N ALA A 123 4.86 -14.34 1.30
CA ALA A 123 5.44 -15.20 2.32
C ALA A 123 4.88 -14.94 3.72
N PHE A 124 4.68 -13.66 4.09
CA PHE A 124 4.03 -13.29 5.34
C PHE A 124 2.61 -13.87 5.41
N PHE A 125 1.81 -13.70 4.35
CA PHE A 125 0.43 -14.12 4.36
C PHE A 125 0.21 -15.64 4.28
N ASP A 126 1.19 -16.37 3.74
CA ASP A 126 1.21 -17.84 3.71
C ASP A 126 1.63 -18.45 5.04
N LYS A 127 2.60 -17.85 5.73
CA LYS A 127 3.22 -18.46 6.92
C LYS A 127 2.85 -17.81 8.25
N VAL A 128 2.35 -16.58 8.24
CA VAL A 128 2.07 -15.81 9.46
C VAL A 128 0.56 -15.63 9.64
N MET A 129 0.05 -16.22 10.72
CA MET A 129 -1.34 -16.01 11.12
C MET A 129 -1.48 -14.65 11.85
N VAL A 130 -2.20 -13.71 11.26
CA VAL A 130 -2.36 -12.36 11.85
C VAL A 130 -3.23 -12.38 13.10
N MET A 131 -4.34 -13.13 13.05
CA MET A 131 -5.30 -13.24 14.15
C MET A 131 -4.88 -14.35 15.10
N VAL A 132 -4.14 -13.98 16.15
CA VAL A 132 -3.67 -14.88 17.22
C VAL A 132 -4.22 -14.45 18.57
N ASP A 133 -4.23 -15.35 19.56
CA ASP A 133 -4.74 -15.08 20.91
C ASP A 133 -3.87 -14.08 21.69
N ASP A 134 -2.56 -14.13 21.44
CA ASP A 134 -1.56 -13.20 21.99
C ASP A 134 -1.84 -11.78 21.48
N LYS A 135 -2.42 -10.94 22.36
CA LYS A 135 -2.84 -9.58 22.03
C LYS A 135 -1.67 -8.69 21.60
N GLU A 136 -0.51 -8.81 22.25
CA GLU A 136 0.65 -7.98 21.93
C GLU A 136 1.20 -8.33 20.55
N LEU A 137 1.30 -9.63 20.25
CA LEU A 137 1.72 -10.11 18.94
C LEU A 137 0.72 -9.72 17.83
N ARG A 138 -0.57 -9.91 18.07
CA ARG A 138 -1.63 -9.53 17.13
C ARG A 138 -1.58 -8.03 16.81
N LEU A 139 -1.50 -7.19 17.84
CA LEU A 139 -1.41 -5.74 17.69
C LEU A 139 -0.18 -5.34 16.87
N ASN A 140 0.96 -5.98 17.10
CA ASN A 140 2.18 -5.69 16.38
C ASN A 140 2.09 -6.07 14.90
N ARG A 141 1.50 -7.25 14.60
CA ARG A 141 1.24 -7.70 13.22
C ARG A 141 0.27 -6.76 12.49
N LEU A 142 -0.80 -6.32 13.14
CA LEU A 142 -1.74 -5.34 12.58
C LEU A 142 -1.05 -3.99 12.33
N THR A 143 -0.23 -3.54 13.25
CA THR A 143 0.57 -2.31 13.11
C THR A 143 1.49 -2.40 11.89
N MET A 144 2.19 -3.53 11.69
CA MET A 144 3.04 -3.74 10.52
C MET A 144 2.25 -3.69 9.22
N LEU A 145 1.07 -4.32 9.17
CA LEU A 145 0.20 -4.30 8.00
C LEU A 145 -0.30 -2.89 7.68
N GLU A 146 -0.65 -2.08 8.68
CA GLU A 146 -1.02 -0.69 8.46
C GLU A 146 0.17 0.13 7.95
N LYS A 147 1.39 -0.08 8.47
CA LYS A 147 2.59 0.60 7.95
C LYS A 147 2.91 0.23 6.50
N LEU A 148 2.72 -1.03 6.13
CA LEU A 148 2.80 -1.46 4.73
C LEU A 148 1.77 -0.71 3.87
N ARG A 149 0.50 -0.66 4.30
CA ARG A 149 -0.58 0.00 3.57
C ARG A 149 -0.35 1.51 3.46
N GLU A 150 0.15 2.17 4.50
CA GLU A 150 0.49 3.60 4.51
C GLU A 150 1.45 3.97 3.38
N LEU A 151 2.44 3.11 3.05
CA LEU A 151 3.38 3.35 1.95
C LEU A 151 2.67 3.46 0.60
N PHE A 152 1.75 2.54 0.29
CA PHE A 152 0.96 2.61 -0.95
C PHE A 152 0.00 3.81 -0.95
N LEU A 153 -0.62 4.10 0.20
CA LEU A 153 -1.50 5.26 0.35
C LEU A 153 -0.78 6.60 0.15
N ARG A 154 0.55 6.68 0.24
CA ARG A 154 1.28 7.88 -0.18
C ARG A 154 1.05 8.20 -1.66
N VAL A 155 0.70 7.21 -2.49
CA VAL A 155 0.43 7.34 -3.93
C VAL A 155 -1.06 7.16 -4.29
N ALA A 156 -1.65 6.03 -3.92
CA ALA A 156 -3.03 5.68 -4.27
C ALA A 156 -3.57 4.59 -3.34
N ASP A 157 -4.89 4.47 -3.25
CA ASP A 157 -5.49 3.29 -2.62
C ASP A 157 -5.52 2.12 -3.61
N ILE A 158 -4.41 1.38 -3.66
CA ILE A 158 -4.27 0.26 -4.60
C ILE A 158 -5.17 -0.93 -4.28
N SER A 159 -5.82 -0.95 -3.11
CA SER A 159 -6.83 -1.97 -2.78
C SER A 159 -8.08 -1.90 -3.67
N LEU A 160 -8.25 -0.76 -4.36
CA LEU A 160 -9.36 -0.52 -5.28
C LEU A 160 -9.08 -0.98 -6.71
N LEU A 161 -7.84 -1.37 -7.04
CA LEU A 161 -7.49 -1.90 -8.36
C LEU A 161 -8.07 -3.32 -8.50
N GLN A 162 -8.93 -3.54 -9.50
CA GLN A 162 -9.63 -4.81 -9.78
C GLN A 162 -9.22 -5.39 -11.13
#